data_AF-A0A2V9RRJ3-F1
#
_entry.id   AF-A0A2V9RRJ3-F1
#
_cell.length_a   1.000
_cell.length_b   1.000
_cell.length_c   1.000
_cell.angle_alpha   90.00
_cell.angle_beta   90.00
_cell.angle_gamma   90.00
#
_symmetry.space_group_name_H-M   'P 1'
#
loop_
_entity.id
_entity.type
_entity.pdbx_description
1 polymer ?
#
loop_
_entity_poly.entity_id
_entity_poly.type
_entity_poly.pdbx_seq_one_letter_code
_entity_poly.pdbx_strand_id
1 'polypeptide(L)'
;MLVMVKIVRRRLRRTFLNTSQTNFIIDSPRTGFILPLPEALSFRNILSRLDSNPFGIIISVIWHQQKEREMEQASEIIEMLGGKKTLGRNVSSAKELVELIRSGLPYPALESLMRVLMISRNELVHSIAMPSRTLARRKKARKLQADESDRVFRLARVAARAVEVLGSHEKAARWLRKPNRALGHVVPLDHLDTDIGAQQVESILGRIEHGVYS
;
A
#
# COMPACT_ATOMS: atom_id res chain seq x y z
N MET A 1 13.19 -3.73 -18.84
CA MET A 1 12.57 -4.34 -17.63
C MET A 1 11.04 -4.23 -17.63
N LEU A 2 10.47 -3.03 -17.83
CA LEU A 2 9.00 -2.80 -17.87
C LEU A 2 8.23 -3.60 -18.96
N VAL A 3 8.85 -3.85 -20.11
CA VAL A 3 8.28 -4.65 -21.22
C VAL A 3 8.24 -6.14 -20.89
N MET A 4 9.24 -6.63 -20.14
CA MET A 4 9.34 -8.04 -19.73
C MET A 4 8.23 -8.40 -18.73
N VAL A 5 7.90 -7.46 -17.83
CA VAL A 5 6.83 -7.60 -16.83
C VAL A 5 5.46 -7.74 -17.50
N LYS A 6 5.14 -6.93 -18.53
CA LYS A 6 3.87 -7.06 -19.28
C LYS A 6 3.75 -8.36 -20.07
N ILE A 7 4.86 -8.87 -20.62
CA ILE A 7 4.90 -10.13 -21.38
C ILE A 7 4.68 -11.33 -20.46
N VAL A 8 5.30 -11.34 -19.28
CA VAL A 8 5.12 -12.39 -18.27
C VAL A 8 3.69 -12.38 -17.71
N ARG A 9 3.10 -11.20 -17.45
CA ARG A 9 1.70 -11.03 -17.02
C ARG A 9 0.69 -11.58 -18.04
N ARG A 10 0.94 -11.43 -19.34
CA ARG A 10 0.11 -12.00 -20.43
C ARG A 10 0.27 -13.51 -20.57
N ARG A 11 1.47 -14.05 -20.31
CA ARG A 11 1.75 -15.49 -20.43
C ARG A 11 1.14 -16.28 -19.27
N LEU A 12 1.18 -15.75 -18.05
CA LEU A 12 0.57 -16.35 -16.86
C LEU A 12 -0.97 -16.38 -16.89
N ARG A 13 -1.63 -15.39 -17.50
CA ARG A 13 -3.09 -15.41 -17.70
C ARG A 13 -3.57 -16.55 -18.61
N ARG A 14 -2.74 -17.00 -19.56
CA ARG A 14 -3.08 -18.13 -20.45
C ARG A 14 -2.94 -19.48 -19.75
N THR A 15 -2.00 -19.61 -18.83
CA THR A 15 -1.78 -20.86 -18.08
C THR A 15 -2.88 -21.11 -17.04
N PHE A 16 -3.40 -20.05 -16.42
CA PHE A 16 -4.45 -20.14 -15.39
C PHE A 16 -5.87 -20.43 -15.92
N LEU A 17 -6.15 -20.16 -17.20
CA LEU A 17 -7.46 -20.42 -17.80
C LEU A 17 -7.61 -21.86 -18.35
N ASN A 18 -6.55 -22.68 -18.32
CA ASN A 18 -6.56 -24.02 -18.91
C ASN A 18 -6.55 -25.16 -17.87
N THR A 19 -6.78 -24.83 -16.59
CA THR A 19 -6.93 -25.83 -15.52
C THR A 19 -8.34 -25.73 -14.97
N SER A 20 -9.32 -26.06 -15.83
CA SER A 20 -10.67 -26.36 -15.39
C SER A 20 -10.65 -27.68 -14.61
N GLN A 21 -11.28 -27.65 -13.43
CA GLN A 21 -11.67 -28.80 -12.60
C GLN A 21 -10.55 -29.49 -11.83
N THR A 22 -10.45 -29.17 -10.53
CA THR A 22 -10.41 -30.15 -9.45
C THR A 22 -10.79 -29.45 -8.15
N ASN A 23 -11.94 -29.84 -7.60
CA ASN A 23 -12.42 -29.43 -6.29
C ASN A 23 -11.37 -29.74 -5.22
N PHE A 24 -11.05 -28.77 -4.37
CA PHE A 24 -10.58 -29.07 -3.01
C PHE A 24 -11.61 -28.53 -2.02
N ILE A 25 -12.52 -29.43 -1.65
CA ILE A 25 -13.37 -29.34 -0.47
C ILE A 25 -12.43 -29.40 0.73
N ILE A 26 -12.41 -28.36 1.55
CA ILE A 26 -11.74 -28.38 2.85
C ILE A 26 -12.71 -29.05 3.82
N ASP A 27 -12.63 -30.36 3.95
CA ASP A 27 -13.25 -31.08 5.06
C ASP A 27 -12.17 -31.32 6.13
N SER A 28 -12.39 -30.81 7.33
CA SER A 28 -11.48 -30.91 8.46
C SER A 28 -12.16 -31.68 9.58
N PRO A 29 -11.73 -32.92 9.89
CA PRO A 29 -12.13 -33.58 11.11
C PRO A 29 -11.04 -33.38 12.18
N ARG A 30 -11.44 -32.67 13.25
CA ARG A 30 -11.06 -32.91 14.65
C ARG A 30 -9.60 -33.31 14.93
N THR A 31 -8.68 -32.35 14.89
CA THR A 31 -7.55 -32.30 15.84
C THR A 31 -7.05 -30.87 15.92
N GLY A 32 -7.16 -30.26 17.10
CA GLY A 32 -6.61 -28.93 17.35
C GLY A 32 -5.09 -28.96 17.27
N PHE A 33 -4.53 -28.36 16.22
CA PHE A 33 -3.12 -27.98 16.15
C PHE A 33 -3.03 -26.46 16.19
N ILE A 34 -2.76 -25.92 17.37
CA ILE A 34 -2.25 -24.57 17.55
C ILE A 34 -0.76 -24.65 17.29
N LEU A 35 -0.27 -24.06 16.19
CA LEU A 35 1.17 -23.92 15.95
C LEU A 35 1.71 -22.85 16.92
N PRO A 36 2.57 -23.21 17.90
CA PRO A 36 3.30 -22.20 18.62
C PRO A 36 4.40 -21.68 17.68
N LEU A 37 4.52 -20.36 17.55
CA LEU A 37 5.72 -19.75 16.99
C LEU A 37 6.76 -19.61 18.10
N PRO A 38 7.96 -20.21 17.95
CA PRO A 38 9.13 -19.66 18.62
C PRO A 38 10.29 -19.38 17.64
N GLU A 39 10.85 -18.19 17.82
CA GLU A 39 12.25 -17.78 17.63
C GLU A 39 12.96 -18.06 16.29
N ALA A 40 13.54 -16.99 15.75
CA ALA A 40 14.09 -16.83 14.40
C ALA A 40 15.28 -17.75 14.01
N LEU A 41 15.57 -18.80 14.76
CA LEU A 41 16.65 -19.77 14.49
C LEU A 41 16.17 -21.09 13.85
N SER A 42 14.86 -21.33 13.72
CA SER A 42 14.34 -22.58 13.14
C SER A 42 14.13 -22.53 11.60
N PHE A 43 13.98 -21.36 10.98
CA PHE A 43 13.69 -21.24 9.55
C PHE A 43 14.84 -21.74 8.64
N ARG A 44 16.10 -21.54 9.04
CA ARG A 44 17.26 -22.02 8.26
C ARG A 44 17.37 -23.56 8.24
N ASN A 45 17.00 -24.23 9.33
CA ASN A 45 17.02 -25.70 9.44
C ASN A 45 15.84 -26.38 8.74
N ILE A 46 14.71 -25.67 8.59
CA ILE A 46 13.55 -26.18 7.83
C ILE A 46 13.82 -26.08 6.33
N LEU A 47 14.44 -24.99 5.86
CA LEU A 47 14.75 -24.79 4.45
C LEU A 47 15.85 -25.72 3.92
N SER A 48 16.82 -26.12 4.74
CA SER A 48 17.89 -27.04 4.33
C SER A 48 17.46 -28.50 4.21
N ARG A 49 16.25 -28.86 4.65
CA ARG A 49 15.69 -30.23 4.56
C ARG A 49 14.68 -30.41 3.42
N LEU A 50 14.41 -29.37 2.63
CA LEU A 50 13.40 -29.35 1.58
C LEU A 50 14.02 -29.35 0.17
N ASP A 51 15.08 -30.13 -0.04
CA ASP A 51 15.84 -30.10 -1.31
C ASP A 51 15.13 -30.76 -2.51
N SER A 52 13.88 -31.21 -2.38
CA SER A 52 13.12 -31.75 -3.51
C SER A 52 11.61 -31.77 -3.27
N ASN A 53 10.97 -30.62 -3.00
CA ASN A 53 9.50 -30.58 -2.87
C ASN A 53 8.89 -29.35 -3.56
N PRO A 54 7.88 -29.49 -4.45
CA PRO A 54 7.19 -28.37 -5.11
C PRO A 54 6.72 -27.27 -4.15
N PHE A 55 6.45 -27.61 -2.88
CA PHE A 55 6.09 -26.64 -1.84
C PHE A 55 7.21 -25.64 -1.49
N GLY A 56 8.49 -26.01 -1.59
CA GLY A 56 9.62 -25.09 -1.34
C GLY A 56 9.75 -24.04 -2.45
N ILE A 57 9.48 -24.42 -3.69
CA ILE A 57 9.39 -23.50 -4.83
C ILE A 57 8.16 -22.62 -4.69
N ILE A 58 6.99 -23.18 -4.31
CA ILE A 58 5.77 -22.40 -4.07
C ILE A 58 6.00 -21.37 -2.96
N ILE A 59 6.60 -21.75 -1.84
CA ILE A 59 6.92 -20.83 -0.74
C ILE A 59 7.93 -19.78 -1.22
N SER A 60 9.03 -20.15 -1.88
CA SER A 60 10.02 -19.22 -2.45
C SER A 60 9.40 -18.25 -3.49
N VAL A 61 8.54 -18.75 -4.37
CA VAL A 61 7.82 -17.98 -5.38
C VAL A 61 6.76 -17.08 -4.76
N ILE A 62 6.05 -17.54 -3.72
CA ILE A 62 5.11 -16.71 -2.96
C ILE A 62 5.87 -15.62 -2.21
N TRP A 63 6.99 -15.92 -1.55
CA TRP A 63 7.84 -14.91 -0.91
C TRP A 63 8.38 -13.90 -1.93
N HIS A 64 8.76 -14.35 -3.14
CA HIS A 64 9.21 -13.47 -4.21
C HIS A 64 8.07 -12.59 -4.74
N GLN A 65 6.89 -13.17 -4.98
CA GLN A 65 5.71 -12.49 -5.53
C GLN A 65 5.08 -11.51 -4.53
N GLN A 66 5.11 -11.83 -3.24
CA GLN A 66 4.67 -10.94 -2.17
C GLN A 66 5.64 -9.77 -2.02
N LYS A 67 6.95 -10.04 -1.98
CA LYS A 67 8.00 -9.02 -1.87
C LYS A 67 8.03 -8.08 -3.07
N GLU A 68 7.81 -8.61 -4.29
CA GLU A 68 7.69 -7.77 -5.49
C GLU A 68 6.50 -6.82 -5.41
N ARG A 69 5.34 -7.29 -4.91
CA ARG A 69 4.16 -6.43 -4.73
C ARG A 69 4.36 -5.36 -3.65
N GLU A 70 4.98 -5.72 -2.53
CA GLU A 70 5.32 -4.76 -1.47
C GLU A 70 6.29 -3.69 -1.99
N MET A 71 7.27 -4.07 -2.80
CA MET A 71 8.23 -3.14 -3.41
C MET A 71 7.60 -2.29 -4.51
N GLU A 72 6.68 -2.84 -5.32
CA GLU A 72 5.93 -2.09 -6.33
C GLU A 72 5.02 -1.04 -5.67
N GLN A 73 4.30 -1.41 -4.60
CA GLN A 73 3.49 -0.48 -3.84
C GLN A 73 4.33 0.60 -3.15
N ALA A 74 5.45 0.23 -2.52
CA ALA A 74 6.36 1.19 -1.91
C ALA A 74 6.91 2.18 -2.96
N SER A 75 7.23 1.71 -4.16
CA SER A 75 7.68 2.55 -5.27
C SER A 75 6.60 3.56 -5.67
N GLU A 76 5.35 3.12 -5.85
CA GLU A 76 4.25 4.03 -6.22
C GLU A 76 4.02 5.10 -5.15
N ILE A 77 4.06 4.72 -3.86
CA ILE A 77 3.92 5.67 -2.74
C ILE A 77 5.06 6.69 -2.75
N ILE A 78 6.30 6.23 -2.99
CA ILE A 78 7.48 7.12 -3.11
C ILE A 78 7.31 8.08 -4.29
N GLU A 79 6.80 7.61 -5.43
CA GLU A 79 6.52 8.46 -6.59
C GLU A 79 5.44 9.50 -6.29
N MET A 80 4.38 9.15 -5.55
CA MET A 80 3.38 10.11 -5.08
C MET A 80 3.97 11.20 -4.18
N LEU A 81 5.00 10.87 -3.40
CA LEU A 81 5.76 11.81 -2.58
C LEU A 81 6.82 12.59 -3.39
N GLY A 82 6.83 12.47 -4.72
CA GLY A 82 7.72 13.19 -5.63
C GLY A 82 9.09 12.53 -5.84
N GLY A 83 9.22 11.25 -5.47
CA GLY A 83 10.35 10.39 -5.78
C GLY A 83 11.68 10.81 -5.14
N LYS A 84 12.77 10.19 -5.61
CA LYS A 84 14.14 10.41 -5.11
C LYS A 84 14.55 11.88 -5.07
N LYS A 85 14.17 12.66 -6.09
CA LYS A 85 14.52 14.10 -6.19
C LYS A 85 13.95 14.89 -5.01
N THR A 86 12.75 14.54 -4.59
CA THR A 86 12.04 15.23 -3.51
C THR A 86 12.50 14.75 -2.13
N LEU A 87 12.67 13.43 -1.99
CA LEU A 87 13.07 12.81 -0.73
C LEU A 87 14.57 12.97 -0.40
N GLY A 88 15.39 13.33 -1.40
CA GLY A 88 16.83 13.55 -1.25
C GLY A 88 17.65 12.26 -1.05
N ARG A 89 16.99 11.10 -0.96
CA ARG A 89 17.62 9.78 -0.84
C ARG A 89 16.85 8.74 -1.64
N ASN A 90 17.53 7.64 -1.97
CA ASN A 90 16.85 6.44 -2.45
C ASN A 90 16.24 5.72 -1.24
N VAL A 91 14.98 5.33 -1.33
CA VAL A 91 14.29 4.54 -0.29
C VAL A 91 13.97 3.19 -0.91
N SER A 92 14.70 2.17 -0.47
CA SER A 92 14.67 0.84 -1.08
C SER A 92 14.24 -0.26 -0.10
N SER A 93 13.94 0.11 1.14
CA SER A 93 13.46 -0.83 2.15
C SER A 93 12.47 -0.18 3.12
N ALA A 94 11.64 -1.01 3.74
CA ALA A 94 10.71 -0.58 4.78
C ALA A 94 11.42 0.10 5.96
N LYS A 95 12.62 -0.37 6.34
CA LYS A 95 13.42 0.24 7.42
C LYS A 95 13.81 1.67 7.08
N GLU A 96 14.33 1.90 5.87
CA GLU A 96 14.70 3.25 5.42
C GLU A 96 13.49 4.19 5.35
N LEU A 97 12.33 3.66 4.95
CA LEU A 97 11.08 4.41 4.92
C LEU A 97 10.62 4.82 6.32
N VAL A 98 10.69 3.90 7.29
CA VAL A 98 10.39 4.18 8.70
C VAL A 98 11.36 5.24 9.25
N GLU A 99 12.65 5.13 8.97
CA GLU A 99 13.65 6.13 9.36
C GLU A 99 13.39 7.50 8.70
N LEU A 100 13.01 7.53 7.43
CA LEU A 100 12.66 8.74 6.72
C LEU A 100 11.42 9.42 7.34
N ILE A 101 10.37 8.65 7.64
CA ILE A 101 9.15 9.17 8.29
C ILE A 101 9.49 9.70 9.69
N ARG A 102 10.24 8.94 10.50
CA ARG A 102 10.65 9.35 11.86
C ARG A 102 11.54 10.59 11.86
N SER A 103 12.45 10.70 10.90
CA SER A 103 13.31 11.87 10.76
C SER A 103 12.59 13.07 10.17
N GLY A 104 11.39 12.89 9.60
CA GLY A 104 10.53 13.92 9.02
C GLY A 104 10.69 14.05 7.51
N LEU A 105 9.57 13.98 6.78
CA LEU A 105 9.52 14.14 5.34
C LEU A 105 9.83 15.60 4.93
N PRO A 106 10.54 15.82 3.80
CA PRO A 106 10.66 17.14 3.21
C PRO A 106 9.28 17.72 2.90
N TYR A 107 9.06 19.01 3.20
CA TYR A 107 7.77 19.66 2.89
C TYR A 107 7.37 19.57 1.40
N PRO A 108 8.31 19.61 0.43
CA PRO A 108 7.98 19.36 -0.97
C PRO A 108 7.34 18.00 -1.28
N ALA A 109 7.51 16.98 -0.42
CA ALA A 109 6.84 15.69 -0.59
C ALA A 109 5.32 15.82 -0.44
N LEU A 110 4.88 16.64 0.52
CA LEU A 110 3.47 17.01 0.67
C LEU A 110 2.96 17.80 -0.53
N GLU A 111 3.75 18.76 -1.04
CA GLU A 111 3.36 19.53 -2.23
C GLU A 111 3.23 18.66 -3.48
N SER A 112 4.08 17.64 -3.64
CA SER A 112 3.97 16.65 -4.70
C SER A 112 2.68 15.85 -4.58
N LEU A 113 2.38 15.33 -3.40
CA LEU A 113 1.16 14.56 -3.14
C LEU A 113 -0.11 15.40 -3.39
N MET A 114 -0.13 16.65 -2.93
CA MET A 114 -1.22 17.59 -3.21
C MET A 114 -1.42 17.80 -4.71
N ARG A 115 -0.34 17.94 -5.48
CA ARG A 115 -0.41 18.13 -6.94
C ARG A 115 -0.98 16.89 -7.62
N VAL A 116 -0.49 15.71 -7.26
CA VAL A 116 -0.90 14.42 -7.84
C VAL A 116 -2.39 14.16 -7.60
N LEU A 117 -2.89 14.46 -6.40
CA LEU A 117 -4.29 14.25 -6.04
C LEU A 117 -5.19 15.45 -6.35
N MET A 118 -4.61 16.54 -6.86
CA MET A 118 -5.27 17.85 -7.08
C MET A 118 -5.91 18.41 -5.80
N ILE A 119 -5.35 18.07 -4.62
CA ILE A 119 -5.88 18.46 -3.30
C ILE A 119 -5.47 19.90 -2.99
N SER A 120 -6.47 20.73 -2.69
CA SER A 120 -6.28 22.08 -2.21
C SER A 120 -5.74 22.08 -0.78
N ARG A 121 -5.12 23.19 -0.37
CA ARG A 121 -4.64 23.35 1.00
C ARG A 121 -5.77 23.23 2.02
N ASN A 122 -6.98 23.67 1.68
CA ASN A 122 -8.13 23.64 2.60
C ASN A 122 -8.63 22.21 2.82
N GLU A 123 -8.74 21.40 1.76
CA GLU A 123 -9.08 19.98 1.87
C GLU A 123 -8.06 19.20 2.71
N LEU A 124 -6.77 19.56 2.59
CA LEU A 124 -5.70 18.92 3.35
C LEU A 124 -5.83 19.16 4.88
N VAL A 125 -6.33 20.31 5.30
CA VAL A 125 -6.47 20.64 6.73
C VAL A 125 -7.35 19.62 7.45
N HIS A 126 -8.42 19.20 6.79
CA HIS A 126 -9.37 18.23 7.31
C HIS A 126 -8.85 16.80 7.17
N SER A 127 -8.32 16.44 6.00
CA SER A 127 -7.96 15.05 5.70
C SER A 127 -6.77 14.47 6.46
N ILE A 128 -5.83 15.31 6.88
CA ILE A 128 -4.65 14.88 7.66
C ILE A 128 -4.53 15.60 9.01
N ALA A 129 -5.64 16.19 9.47
CA ALA A 129 -5.74 16.92 10.74
C ALA A 129 -4.59 17.91 10.97
N MET A 130 -4.21 18.67 9.93
CA MET A 130 -3.10 19.63 10.02
C MET A 130 -3.59 21.07 9.81
N PRO A 131 -3.66 21.90 10.87
CA PRO A 131 -4.12 23.27 10.76
C PRO A 131 -3.31 24.12 9.77
N SER A 132 -3.96 25.08 9.10
CA SER A 132 -3.32 25.99 8.12
C SER A 132 -2.07 26.70 8.66
N ARG A 133 -2.09 27.10 9.95
CA ARG A 133 -0.94 27.70 10.62
C ARG A 133 0.26 26.75 10.69
N THR A 134 0.01 25.47 10.99
CA THR A 134 1.03 24.43 11.01
C THR A 134 1.58 24.22 9.61
N LEU A 135 0.73 24.07 8.59
CA LEU A 135 1.16 23.94 7.19
C LEU A 135 2.03 25.12 6.73
N ALA A 136 1.67 26.36 7.09
CA ALA A 136 2.46 27.55 6.76
C ALA A 136 3.83 27.54 7.46
N ARG A 137 3.87 27.15 8.73
CA ARG A 137 5.12 27.00 9.50
C ARG A 137 6.04 25.94 8.89
N ARG A 138 5.49 24.77 8.51
CA ARG A 138 6.28 23.69 7.88
C ARG A 138 6.78 24.06 6.50
N LYS A 139 6.01 24.84 5.73
CA LYS A 139 6.47 25.36 4.45
C LYS A 139 7.75 26.19 4.60
N LYS A 140 7.78 27.08 5.61
CA LYS A 140 8.98 27.88 5.94
C LYS A 140 10.13 27.02 6.46
N ALA A 141 9.84 26.05 7.33
CA ALA A 141 10.83 25.12 7.87
C ALA A 141 11.33 24.07 6.85
N ARG A 142 10.68 23.95 5.69
CA ARG A 142 10.97 23.00 4.60
C ARG A 142 10.90 21.52 4.99
N LYS A 143 10.36 21.20 6.17
CA LYS A 143 10.32 19.84 6.72
C LYS A 143 9.10 19.63 7.62
N LEU A 144 8.53 18.43 7.56
CA LEU A 144 7.44 17.96 8.42
C LEU A 144 8.00 17.32 9.70
N GLN A 145 7.20 17.30 10.78
CA GLN A 145 7.48 16.49 11.96
C GLN A 145 7.18 15.01 11.71
N ALA A 146 7.65 14.14 12.62
CA ALA A 146 7.48 12.70 12.48
C ALA A 146 6.00 12.28 12.41
N ASP A 147 5.16 12.80 13.31
CA ASP A 147 3.73 12.53 13.34
C ASP A 147 2.99 13.08 12.11
N GLU A 148 3.37 14.28 11.66
CA GLU A 148 2.87 14.88 10.43
C GLU A 148 3.28 14.07 9.20
N SER A 149 4.50 13.55 9.20
CA SER A 149 5.04 12.72 8.12
C SER A 149 4.33 11.38 8.03
N ASP A 150 3.98 10.78 9.17
CA ASP A 150 3.17 9.57 9.23
C ASP A 150 1.79 9.79 8.60
N ARG A 151 1.11 10.88 8.94
CA ARG A 151 -0.19 11.24 8.35
C ARG A 151 -0.09 11.48 6.83
N VAL A 152 0.95 12.18 6.37
CA VAL A 152 1.19 12.40 4.93
C VAL A 152 1.50 11.09 4.21
N PHE A 153 2.28 10.21 4.82
CA PHE A 153 2.58 8.89 4.28
C PHE A 153 1.32 8.03 4.16
N ARG A 154 0.45 8.05 5.17
CA ARG A 154 -0.85 7.35 5.15
C ARG A 154 -1.72 7.83 3.99
N LEU A 155 -1.84 9.14 3.79
CA LEU A 155 -2.55 9.71 2.65
C LEU A 155 -1.96 9.21 1.31
N ALA A 156 -0.63 9.20 1.19
CA ALA A 156 0.04 8.70 -0.01
C ALA A 156 -0.21 7.20 -0.25
N ARG A 157 -0.21 6.39 0.82
CA ARG A 157 -0.52 4.94 0.76
C ARG A 157 -1.93 4.69 0.22
N VAL A 158 -2.93 5.36 0.79
CA VAL A 158 -4.33 5.23 0.35
C VAL A 158 -4.52 5.73 -1.07
N ALA A 159 -3.88 6.85 -1.42
CA ALA A 159 -3.93 7.40 -2.77
C ALA A 159 -3.32 6.45 -3.80
N ALA A 160 -2.15 5.87 -3.52
CA ALA A 160 -1.52 4.86 -4.38
C ALA A 160 -2.44 3.66 -4.59
N ARG A 161 -3.04 3.15 -3.51
CA ARG A 161 -4.01 2.06 -3.60
C ARG A 161 -5.24 2.43 -4.42
N ALA A 162 -5.76 3.64 -4.27
CA ALA A 162 -6.90 4.11 -5.06
C ALA A 162 -6.56 4.21 -6.55
N VAL A 163 -5.34 4.65 -6.90
CA VAL A 163 -4.86 4.68 -8.29
C VAL A 163 -4.71 3.27 -8.86
N GLU A 164 -4.16 2.34 -8.09
CA GLU A 164 -4.02 0.93 -8.48
C GLU A 164 -5.39 0.32 -8.82
N VAL A 165 -6.39 0.52 -7.94
CA VAL A 165 -7.73 -0.07 -8.09
C VAL A 165 -8.56 0.62 -9.18
N LEU A 166 -8.49 1.95 -9.27
CA LEU A 166 -9.37 2.75 -10.15
C LEU A 166 -8.73 3.06 -11.51
N GLY A 167 -7.41 2.90 -11.63
CA GLY A 167 -6.64 2.94 -12.87
C GLY A 167 -6.19 4.32 -13.35
N SER A 168 -6.45 5.40 -12.60
CA SER A 168 -5.86 6.72 -12.89
C SER A 168 -5.88 7.64 -11.66
N HIS A 169 -4.97 8.62 -11.64
CA HIS A 169 -4.89 9.66 -10.62
C HIS A 169 -6.19 10.47 -10.52
N GLU A 170 -6.80 10.81 -11.64
CA GLU A 170 -8.04 11.59 -11.68
C GLU A 170 -9.22 10.79 -11.14
N LYS A 171 -9.29 9.48 -11.43
CA LYS A 171 -10.34 8.61 -10.89
C LYS A 171 -10.17 8.44 -9.37
N ALA A 172 -8.95 8.22 -8.91
CA ALA A 172 -8.63 8.14 -7.49
C ALA A 172 -8.99 9.45 -6.76
N ALA A 173 -8.54 10.58 -7.28
CA ALA A 173 -8.83 11.91 -6.77
C ALA A 173 -10.34 12.19 -6.67
N ARG A 174 -11.12 11.83 -7.70
CA ARG A 174 -12.58 11.99 -7.66
C ARG A 174 -13.24 11.05 -6.66
N TRP A 175 -12.81 9.79 -6.61
CA TRP A 175 -13.40 8.81 -5.70
C TRP A 175 -13.14 9.17 -4.23
N LEU A 176 -11.92 9.60 -3.90
CA LEU A 176 -11.54 10.00 -2.55
C LEU A 176 -12.35 11.22 -2.04
N ARG A 177 -12.88 12.05 -2.93
CA ARG A 177 -13.70 13.23 -2.61
C ARG A 177 -15.21 12.98 -2.64
N LYS A 178 -15.65 11.82 -3.13
CA LYS A 178 -17.08 11.54 -3.26
C LYS A 178 -17.58 10.86 -1.99
N PRO A 179 -18.67 11.34 -1.37
CA PRO A 179 -19.34 10.63 -0.28
C PRO A 179 -19.56 9.16 -0.62
N ASN A 180 -19.12 8.28 0.28
CA ASN A 180 -19.16 6.84 0.06
C ASN A 180 -20.22 6.19 0.97
N ARG A 181 -21.16 5.45 0.38
CA ARG A 181 -22.24 4.77 1.10
C ARG A 181 -21.72 3.78 2.14
N ALA A 182 -20.66 3.04 1.82
CA ALA A 182 -20.04 2.06 2.71
C ALA A 182 -19.35 2.69 3.93
N LEU A 183 -19.08 4.01 3.89
CA LEU A 183 -18.57 4.81 5.00
C LEU A 183 -19.69 5.64 5.67
N GLY A 184 -20.96 5.27 5.49
CA GLY A 184 -22.08 6.03 6.06
C GLY A 184 -22.24 7.42 5.43
N HIS A 185 -21.97 7.56 4.13
CA HIS A 185 -22.02 8.82 3.38
C HIS A 185 -20.94 9.86 3.76
N VAL A 186 -19.88 9.43 4.44
CA VAL A 186 -18.70 10.26 4.68
C VAL A 186 -17.75 10.20 3.47
N VAL A 187 -16.99 11.28 3.26
CA VAL A 187 -15.97 11.37 2.21
C VAL A 187 -14.74 10.55 2.62
N PRO A 188 -14.22 9.65 1.76
CA PRO A 188 -13.05 8.82 2.10
C PRO A 188 -11.82 9.61 2.54
N LEU A 189 -11.59 10.79 1.94
CA LEU A 189 -10.47 11.66 2.29
C LEU A 189 -10.54 12.16 3.75
N ASP A 190 -11.74 12.36 4.29
CA ASP A 190 -11.95 12.84 5.66
C ASP A 190 -11.72 11.73 6.71
N HIS A 191 -11.73 10.46 6.30
CA HIS A 191 -11.40 9.31 7.16
C HIS A 191 -9.89 9.09 7.36
N LEU A 192 -9.03 9.85 6.66
CA LEU A 192 -7.58 9.60 6.66
C LEU A 192 -6.85 10.28 7.82
N ASP A 193 -7.57 11.03 8.64
CA ASP A 193 -7.09 11.64 9.87
C ASP A 193 -6.59 10.59 10.89
N THR A 194 -7.18 9.40 10.84
CA THR A 194 -6.87 8.24 11.67
C THR A 194 -6.37 7.04 10.84
N ASP A 195 -5.59 6.16 11.46
CA ASP A 195 -5.13 4.94 10.77
C ASP A 195 -6.28 3.94 10.57
N ILE A 196 -7.18 3.83 11.56
CA ILE A 196 -8.38 2.98 11.47
C ILE A 196 -9.27 3.41 10.29
N GLY A 197 -9.51 4.71 10.12
CA GLY A 197 -10.29 5.22 9.00
C GLY A 197 -9.61 4.95 7.65
N ALA A 198 -8.28 5.08 7.57
CA ALA A 198 -7.53 4.70 6.37
C ALA A 198 -7.67 3.20 6.04
N GLN A 199 -7.60 2.32 7.03
CA GLN A 199 -7.81 0.88 6.84
C GLN A 199 -9.23 0.57 6.31
N GLN A 200 -10.26 1.28 6.79
CA GLN A 200 -11.63 1.15 6.27
C GLN A 200 -11.70 1.55 4.79
N VAL A 201 -11.06 2.67 4.41
CA VAL A 201 -10.99 3.12 3.02
C VAL A 201 -10.26 2.10 2.14
N GLU A 202 -9.13 1.57 2.60
CA GLU A 202 -8.36 0.52 1.90
C GLU A 202 -9.18 -0.77 1.74
N SER A 203 -9.95 -1.15 2.76
CA SER A 203 -10.84 -2.31 2.71
C SER A 203 -11.92 -2.16 1.62
N ILE A 204 -12.53 -0.97 1.52
CA ILE A 204 -13.52 -0.67 0.47
C ILE A 204 -12.87 -0.72 -0.92
N LEU A 205 -11.67 -0.15 -1.07
CA LEU A 205 -10.92 -0.24 -2.33
C LEU A 205 -10.62 -1.70 -2.70
N GLY A 206 -10.27 -2.55 -1.73
CA GLY A 206 -10.12 -3.99 -1.95
C GLY A 206 -11.40 -4.67 -2.41
N ARG A 207 -12.55 -4.32 -1.83
CA ARG A 207 -13.86 -4.84 -2.29
C ARG A 207 -14.18 -4.41 -3.72
N ILE A 208 -13.88 -3.17 -4.09
CA ILE A 208 -14.05 -2.65 -5.45
C ILE A 208 -13.18 -3.42 -6.46
N GLU A 209 -11.93 -3.70 -6.12
CA GLU A 209 -11.02 -4.50 -6.97
C GLU A 209 -11.59 -5.89 -7.29
N HIS A 210 -12.31 -6.49 -6.33
CA HIS A 210 -12.96 -7.79 -6.48
C HIS A 210 -14.39 -7.71 -7.03
N GLY A 211 -14.88 -6.53 -7.43
CA GLY A 211 -16.22 -6.35 -7.99
C GLY A 211 -17.36 -6.43 -6.96
N VAL A 212 -17.05 -6.35 -5.66
CA VAL A 212 -18.03 -6.37 -4.57
C VAL A 212 -18.47 -4.94 -4.27
N TYR A 213 -19.64 -4.54 -4.80
CA TYR A 213 -20.22 -3.23 -4.52
C TYR A 213 -20.90 -3.19 -3.15
N SER A 214 -20.78 -2.07 -2.44
CA SER A 214 -21.30 -1.84 -1.07
C SER A 214 -21.99 -0.49 -1.00
#